data_AF-A0A537Q0K6-F1
#
_entry.id   AF-A0A537Q0K6-F1
#
_cell.length_a   1.000
_cell.length_b   1.000
_cell.length_c   1.000
_cell.angle_alpha   90.00
_cell.angle_beta   90.00
_cell.angle_gamma   90.00
#
_symmetry.space_group_name_H-M   'P 1'
#
loop_
_entity.id
_entity.type
_entity.pdbx_description
1 polymer ?
#
loop_
_entity_poly.entity_id
_entity_poly.type
_entity_poly.pdbx_seq_one_letter_code
_entity_poly.pdbx_strand_id
1 'polypeptide(L)'
;MPANILTRLRALALSIVLIAFALPAFAGAFEDAVGKFANDDFSDTEEAVGAIATSGNPLAFTIISALQDGRLMADPDSKKVYVTGADGKSLDAATGAPVASVPDSASAVRLNNRLRRTVEAALGGLTLLSPDPAKRIAAAQSVFKSHDEAFLPVIDGALAKETNKAAKLAFSQAR
;
A
#
# COMPACT_ATOMS: atom_id res chain seq x y z
N MET A 1 42.43 -42.07 -6.73
CA MET A 1 42.15 -40.81 -6.01
C MET A 1 41.11 -39.91 -6.74
N PRO A 2 39.84 -40.33 -7.01
CA PRO A 2 38.84 -39.42 -7.60
C PRO A 2 37.76 -38.90 -6.62
N ALA A 3 37.60 -39.52 -5.44
CA ALA A 3 36.50 -39.22 -4.51
C ALA A 3 36.51 -37.80 -3.92
N ASN A 4 37.69 -37.18 -3.83
CA ASN A 4 37.87 -35.84 -3.26
C ASN A 4 37.46 -34.70 -4.22
N ILE A 5 37.40 -34.96 -5.52
CA ILE A 5 37.05 -33.95 -6.54
C ILE A 5 35.53 -33.81 -6.62
N LEU A 6 34.81 -34.93 -6.60
CA LEU A 6 33.34 -34.97 -6.60
C LEU A 6 32.73 -34.39 -5.30
N THR A 7 33.37 -34.59 -4.15
CA THR A 7 32.94 -33.99 -2.87
C THR A 7 33.19 -32.49 -2.82
N ARG A 8 34.32 -32.02 -3.36
CA ARG A 8 34.62 -30.57 -3.47
C ARG A 8 33.70 -29.86 -4.46
N LEU A 9 33.34 -30.50 -5.58
CA LEU A 9 32.36 -29.97 -6.54
C LEU A 9 30.95 -29.91 -5.95
N ARG A 10 30.53 -30.92 -5.17
CA ARG A 10 29.25 -30.90 -4.44
C ARG A 10 29.22 -29.83 -3.36
N ALA A 11 30.31 -29.65 -2.60
CA ALA A 11 30.42 -28.60 -1.58
C ALA A 11 30.40 -27.19 -2.19
N LEU A 12 31.02 -27.01 -3.37
CA LEU A 12 30.98 -25.75 -4.12
C LEU A 12 29.58 -25.45 -4.67
N ALA A 13 28.88 -26.46 -5.19
CA ALA A 13 27.50 -26.30 -5.66
C ALA A 13 26.54 -25.97 -4.50
N LEU A 14 26.71 -26.60 -3.33
CA LEU A 14 25.89 -26.31 -2.15
C LEU A 14 26.10 -24.90 -1.61
N SER A 15 27.34 -24.38 -1.66
CA SER A 15 27.67 -23.02 -1.21
C SER A 15 27.17 -21.94 -2.17
N ILE A 16 27.12 -22.22 -3.49
CA ILE A 16 26.51 -21.31 -4.47
C ILE A 16 24.97 -21.23 -4.28
N VAL A 17 24.31 -22.34 -3.92
CA VAL A 17 22.85 -22.36 -3.66
C VAL A 17 22.49 -21.60 -2.37
N LEU A 18 23.34 -21.64 -1.34
CA LEU A 18 23.11 -20.92 -0.08
C LEU A 18 23.27 -19.39 -0.20
N ILE A 19 24.13 -18.92 -1.12
CA ILE A 19 24.30 -17.47 -1.38
C ILE A 19 23.13 -16.91 -2.21
N ALA A 20 22.51 -17.73 -3.07
CA ALA A 20 21.37 -17.31 -3.89
C ALA A 20 20.06 -17.05 -3.10
N PHE A 21 19.97 -17.52 -1.84
CA PHE A 21 18.84 -17.26 -0.96
C PHE A 21 19.07 -16.09 0.02
N ALA A 22 20.26 -15.48 0.00
CA ALA A 22 20.56 -14.27 0.77
C ALA A 22 20.24 -13.00 -0.03
N LEU A 23 19.07 -12.96 -0.68
CA LEU A 23 18.54 -11.68 -1.16
C LEU A 23 18.23 -10.85 0.09
N PRO A 24 18.85 -9.67 0.27
CA PRO A 24 18.40 -8.76 1.30
C PRO A 24 16.93 -8.48 1.03
N ALA A 25 16.07 -8.86 1.98
CA ALA A 25 14.71 -8.35 2.03
C ALA A 25 14.84 -6.85 2.31
N PHE A 26 15.01 -6.07 1.25
CA PHE A 26 14.73 -4.65 1.29
C PHE A 26 13.26 -4.56 1.69
N ALA A 27 12.99 -4.17 2.94
CA ALA A 27 11.76 -3.47 3.23
C ALA A 27 11.69 -2.36 2.17
N GLY A 28 10.72 -2.45 1.27
CA GLY A 28 10.57 -1.48 0.22
C GLY A 28 10.18 -0.13 0.82
N ALA A 29 10.25 0.92 0.00
CA ALA A 29 9.74 2.24 0.37
C ALA A 29 8.27 2.21 0.83
N PHE A 30 7.53 1.17 0.45
CA PHE A 30 6.16 0.92 0.90
C PHE A 30 6.12 0.41 2.35
N GLU A 31 6.89 -0.62 2.68
CA GLU A 31 6.97 -1.20 4.03
C GLU A 31 7.48 -0.16 5.04
N ASP A 32 8.48 0.64 4.65
CA ASP A 32 8.96 1.77 5.45
C ASP A 32 7.86 2.81 5.69
N ALA A 33 7.08 3.14 4.65
CA ALA A 33 5.95 4.06 4.78
C ALA A 33 4.83 3.50 5.66
N VAL A 34 4.55 2.19 5.60
CA VAL A 34 3.60 1.53 6.49
C VAL A 34 4.08 1.60 7.93
N GLY A 35 5.37 1.34 8.19
CA GLY A 35 5.94 1.40 9.53
C GLY A 35 5.78 2.75 10.23
N LYS A 36 5.75 3.86 9.48
CA LYS A 36 5.54 5.22 10.02
C LYS A 36 4.23 5.38 10.80
N PHE A 37 3.18 4.62 10.48
CA PHE A 37 1.93 4.69 11.25
C PHE A 37 2.09 4.23 12.71
N ALA A 38 3.12 3.44 13.02
CA ALA A 38 3.43 2.98 14.38
C ALA A 38 4.24 3.99 15.21
N ASN A 39 4.46 5.21 14.70
CA ASN A 39 5.12 6.28 15.44
C ASN A 39 4.16 7.17 16.23
N ASP A 40 2.83 7.00 16.06
CA ASP A 40 1.79 7.80 16.73
C ASP A 40 1.97 9.33 16.53
N ASP A 41 2.50 9.73 15.37
CA ASP A 41 2.70 11.12 14.99
C ASP A 41 1.92 11.48 13.72
N PHE A 42 1.33 12.68 13.72
CA PHE A 42 0.49 13.14 12.61
C PHE A 42 1.29 13.53 11.36
N SER A 43 2.54 13.98 11.51
CA SER A 43 3.44 14.27 10.39
C SER A 43 3.87 12.97 9.73
N ASP A 44 4.28 11.98 10.54
CA ASP A 44 4.64 10.64 10.04
C ASP A 44 3.47 9.97 9.31
N THR A 45 2.25 10.12 9.85
CA THR A 45 1.01 9.64 9.22
C THR A 45 0.75 10.34 7.89
N GLU A 46 0.98 11.65 7.78
CA GLU A 46 0.82 12.39 6.53
C GLU A 46 1.80 11.89 5.45
N GLU A 47 3.07 11.73 5.82
CA GLU A 47 4.11 11.21 4.93
C GLU A 47 3.81 9.77 4.49
N ALA A 48 3.36 8.92 5.41
CA ALA A 48 2.95 7.56 5.13
C ALA A 48 1.82 7.51 4.11
N VAL A 49 0.77 8.32 4.30
CA VAL A 49 -0.36 8.42 3.38
C VAL A 49 0.11 8.83 1.98
N GLY A 50 0.95 9.86 1.88
CA GLY A 50 1.47 10.32 0.58
C GLY A 50 2.33 9.28 -0.14
N ALA A 51 3.24 8.62 0.58
CA ALA A 51 4.09 7.58 0.04
C ALA A 51 3.28 6.34 -0.40
N ILE A 52 2.33 5.90 0.42
CA ILE A 52 1.48 4.75 0.11
C ILE A 52 0.56 5.06 -1.08
N ALA A 53 -0.03 6.25 -1.14
CA ALA A 53 -0.91 6.67 -2.22
C ALA A 53 -0.20 6.68 -3.60
N THR A 54 1.10 6.94 -3.62
CA THR A 54 1.93 7.00 -4.84
C THR A 54 2.74 5.73 -5.10
N SER A 55 2.74 4.77 -4.18
CA SER A 55 3.53 3.54 -4.26
C SER A 55 3.13 2.59 -5.41
N GLY A 56 1.89 2.68 -5.89
CA GLY A 56 1.34 1.73 -6.86
C GLY A 56 1.08 0.31 -6.29
N ASN A 57 1.22 0.12 -4.98
CA ASN A 57 0.98 -1.17 -4.33
C ASN A 57 -0.54 -1.47 -4.27
N PRO A 58 -1.00 -2.69 -4.62
CA PRO A 58 -2.41 -3.05 -4.53
C PRO A 58 -3.01 -2.94 -3.12
N LEU A 59 -2.19 -3.02 -2.07
CA LEU A 59 -2.61 -2.87 -0.67
C LEU A 59 -2.84 -1.41 -0.27
N ALA A 60 -2.35 -0.43 -1.05
CA ALA A 60 -2.45 0.98 -0.71
C ALA A 60 -3.90 1.41 -0.45
N PHE A 61 -4.83 1.03 -1.32
CA PHE A 61 -6.25 1.34 -1.14
C PHE A 61 -6.81 0.75 0.15
N THR A 62 -6.49 -0.52 0.43
CA THR A 62 -6.95 -1.23 1.63
C THR A 62 -6.46 -0.55 2.90
N ILE A 63 -5.19 -0.13 2.95
CA ILE A 63 -4.59 0.52 4.11
C ILE A 63 -5.18 1.91 4.34
N ILE A 64 -5.21 2.75 3.31
CA ILE A 64 -5.71 4.12 3.44
C ILE A 64 -7.22 4.13 3.71
N SER A 65 -7.99 3.18 3.17
CA SER A 65 -9.41 3.02 3.50
C SER A 65 -9.61 2.56 4.94
N ALA A 66 -8.80 1.62 5.42
CA ALA A 66 -8.84 1.20 6.81
C ALA A 66 -8.46 2.34 7.76
N LEU A 67 -7.53 3.20 7.37
CA LEU A 67 -7.16 4.40 8.11
C LEU A 67 -8.33 5.37 8.22
N GLN A 68 -9.03 5.62 7.10
CA GLN A 68 -10.25 6.46 7.09
C GLN A 68 -11.32 5.91 8.04
N ASP A 69 -11.51 4.59 8.04
CA ASP A 69 -12.54 3.92 8.83
C ASP A 69 -12.15 3.71 10.30
N GLY A 70 -10.94 4.11 10.72
CA GLY A 70 -10.42 3.86 12.07
C GLY A 70 -10.15 2.38 12.37
N ARG A 71 -9.96 1.56 11.31
CA ARG A 71 -9.69 0.13 11.35
C ARG A 71 -8.22 -0.23 11.16
N LEU A 72 -7.36 0.79 10.96
CA LEU A 72 -5.91 0.62 10.93
C LEU A 72 -5.36 0.65 12.35
N MET A 73 -4.81 -0.49 12.79
CA MET A 73 -4.24 -0.68 14.12
C MET A 73 -2.73 -0.69 14.01
N ALA A 74 -2.04 0.15 14.77
CA ALA A 74 -0.59 0.17 14.83
C ALA A 74 -0.11 -0.29 16.21
N ASP A 75 0.83 -1.23 16.21
CA ASP A 75 1.48 -1.72 17.41
C ASP A 75 2.83 -1.00 17.61
N PRO A 76 2.96 -0.16 18.64
CA PRO A 76 4.20 0.56 18.90
C PRO A 76 5.35 -0.37 19.31
N ASP A 77 5.06 -1.54 19.88
CA ASP A 77 6.07 -2.48 20.41
C ASP A 77 6.73 -3.26 19.28
N SER A 78 5.92 -3.85 18.38
CA SER A 78 6.45 -4.59 17.23
C SER A 78 6.69 -3.72 15.99
N LYS A 79 6.32 -2.43 16.03
CA LYS A 79 6.33 -1.50 14.89
C LYS A 79 5.56 -2.03 13.68
N LYS A 80 4.57 -2.88 13.93
CA LYS A 80 3.71 -3.47 12.89
C LYS A 80 2.39 -2.73 12.80
N VAL A 81 1.81 -2.79 11.61
CA VAL A 81 0.52 -2.18 11.32
C VAL A 81 -0.40 -3.27 10.77
N TYR A 82 -1.63 -3.27 11.25
CA TYR A 82 -2.64 -4.25 10.96
C TYR A 82 -3.89 -3.57 10.41
N VAL A 83 -4.48 -4.16 9.38
CA VAL A 83 -5.78 -3.75 8.84
C VAL A 83 -6.83 -4.71 9.38
N THR A 84 -7.80 -4.18 10.12
CA THR A 84 -8.96 -4.97 10.55
C THR A 84 -10.04 -4.90 9.47
N GLY A 85 -10.34 -6.01 8.82
CA GLY A 85 -11.41 -6.16 7.83
C GLY A 85 -12.80 -5.99 8.44
N ALA A 86 -13.78 -5.63 7.60
CA ALA A 86 -15.17 -5.54 8.03
C ALA A 86 -15.78 -6.91 8.39
N ASP A 87 -15.14 -8.00 7.94
CA ASP A 87 -15.46 -9.39 8.27
C ASP A 87 -14.84 -9.86 9.61
N GLY A 88 -14.16 -8.96 10.34
CA GLY A 88 -13.52 -9.25 11.62
C GLY A 88 -12.18 -9.97 11.50
N LYS A 89 -11.67 -10.19 10.28
CA LYS A 89 -10.32 -10.74 10.06
C LYS A 89 -9.31 -9.62 9.98
N SER A 90 -8.13 -9.86 10.51
CA SER A 90 -7.04 -8.89 10.45
C SER A 90 -5.96 -9.34 9.47
N LEU A 91 -5.37 -8.36 8.80
CA LEU A 91 -4.27 -8.54 7.85
C LEU A 91 -3.08 -7.70 8.32
N ASP A 92 -1.88 -8.17 8.08
CA ASP A 92 -0.67 -7.34 8.19
C ASP A 92 -0.66 -6.34 7.02
N ALA A 93 -0.50 -5.05 7.33
CA ALA A 93 -0.61 -3.97 6.34
C ALA A 93 0.58 -3.94 5.38
N ALA A 94 1.77 -4.39 5.80
CA ALA A 94 2.96 -4.40 4.95
C ALA A 94 2.90 -5.56 3.95
N THR A 95 2.46 -6.72 4.40
CA THR A 95 2.51 -7.97 3.60
C THR A 95 1.17 -8.37 3.00
N GLY A 96 0.05 -7.87 3.53
CA GLY A 96 -1.29 -8.33 3.20
C GLY A 96 -1.62 -9.74 3.72
N ALA A 97 -0.74 -10.34 4.52
CA ALA A 97 -0.94 -11.68 5.06
C ALA A 97 -1.98 -11.69 6.19
N PRO A 98 -2.85 -12.71 6.28
CA PRO A 98 -3.80 -12.81 7.38
C PRO A 98 -3.07 -13.05 8.70
N VAL A 99 -3.50 -12.34 9.75
CA VAL A 99 -3.03 -12.53 11.12
C VAL A 99 -4.13 -13.15 11.97
N ALA A 100 -3.75 -14.10 12.83
CA ALA A 100 -4.70 -14.83 13.67
C ALA A 100 -5.35 -13.93 14.74
N SER A 101 -4.60 -12.96 15.25
CA SER A 101 -5.06 -11.98 16.21
C SER A 101 -4.18 -10.72 16.13
N VAL A 102 -4.79 -9.55 16.32
CA VAL A 102 -4.06 -8.30 16.52
C VAL A 102 -3.61 -8.25 17.98
N PRO A 103 -2.35 -7.88 18.29
CA PRO A 103 -1.89 -7.71 19.67
C PRO A 103 -2.71 -6.67 20.44
N ASP A 104 -2.90 -6.87 21.75
CA ASP A 104 -3.61 -5.92 22.62
C ASP A 104 -2.88 -4.57 22.77
N SER A 105 -1.58 -4.53 22.48
CA SER A 105 -0.76 -3.31 22.41
C SER A 105 -1.08 -2.46 21.17
N ALA A 106 -1.71 -3.04 20.14
CA ALA A 106 -2.04 -2.31 18.93
C ALA A 106 -3.20 -1.35 19.17
N SER A 107 -3.03 -0.11 18.75
CA SER A 107 -4.03 0.95 18.90
C SER A 107 -4.42 1.55 17.55
N ALA A 108 -5.65 2.04 17.44
CA ALA A 108 -6.13 2.66 16.21
C ALA A 108 -5.33 3.94 15.90
N VAL A 109 -4.84 4.05 14.67
CA VAL A 109 -4.11 5.23 14.19
C VAL A 109 -5.06 6.43 14.17
N ARG A 110 -4.67 7.51 14.84
CA ARG A 110 -5.52 8.69 15.02
C ARG A 110 -5.42 9.62 13.82
N LEU A 111 -6.56 10.18 13.43
CA LEU A 111 -6.65 11.20 12.37
C LEU A 111 -7.22 12.51 12.90
N ASN A 112 -6.49 13.60 12.67
CA ASN A 112 -7.01 14.96 12.84
C ASN A 112 -7.80 15.40 11.58
N ASN A 113 -8.47 16.55 11.65
CA ASN A 113 -9.32 17.04 10.56
C ASN A 113 -8.54 17.36 9.26
N ARG A 114 -7.25 17.72 9.38
CA ARG A 114 -6.38 17.95 8.21
C ARG A 114 -6.09 16.62 7.52
N LEU A 115 -5.65 15.61 8.27
CA LEU A 115 -5.32 14.29 7.76
C LEU A 115 -6.51 13.57 7.14
N ARG A 116 -7.72 13.76 7.69
CA ARG A 116 -8.94 13.20 7.08
C ARG A 116 -9.11 13.65 5.63
N ARG A 117 -8.90 14.94 5.34
CA ARG A 117 -8.93 15.47 3.96
C ARG A 117 -7.81 14.90 3.09
N THR A 118 -6.60 14.76 3.65
CA THR A 118 -5.47 14.13 2.93
C THR A 118 -5.76 12.67 2.58
N VAL A 119 -6.35 11.91 3.50
CA VAL A 119 -6.75 10.51 3.32
C VAL A 119 -7.86 10.39 2.27
N GLU A 120 -8.86 11.26 2.30
CA GLU A 120 -9.92 11.33 1.28
C GLU A 120 -9.34 11.61 -0.12
N ALA A 121 -8.42 12.58 -0.23
CA ALA A 121 -7.73 12.88 -1.48
C ALA A 121 -6.87 11.69 -1.97
N ALA A 122 -6.14 11.04 -1.07
CA ALA A 122 -5.36 9.85 -1.38
C ALA A 122 -6.25 8.70 -1.89
N LEU A 123 -7.41 8.46 -1.28
CA LEU A 123 -8.35 7.43 -1.71
C LEU A 123 -8.98 7.73 -3.06
N GLY A 124 -9.36 8.99 -3.31
CA GLY A 124 -9.81 9.43 -4.61
C GLY A 124 -8.76 9.08 -5.67
N GLY A 125 -7.51 9.48 -5.45
CA GLY A 125 -6.40 9.21 -6.36
C GLY A 125 -6.10 7.72 -6.58
N LEU A 126 -6.10 6.93 -5.51
CA LEU A 126 -5.89 5.48 -5.58
C LEU A 126 -7.00 4.77 -6.36
N THR A 127 -8.24 5.24 -6.25
CA THR A 127 -9.37 4.64 -7.00
C THR A 127 -9.27 4.96 -8.49
N LEU A 128 -8.75 6.14 -8.87
CA LEU A 128 -8.43 6.49 -10.26
C LEU A 128 -7.34 5.58 -10.85
N LEU A 129 -6.44 5.04 -10.03
CA LEU A 129 -5.35 4.17 -10.46
C LEU A 129 -5.64 2.67 -10.29
N SER A 130 -6.89 2.29 -9.96
CA SER A 130 -7.27 0.90 -9.73
C SER A 130 -6.99 0.01 -10.95
N PRO A 131 -6.54 -1.25 -10.80
CA PRO A 131 -6.40 -2.17 -11.93
C PRO A 131 -7.75 -2.51 -12.60
N ASP A 132 -8.87 -2.37 -11.86
CA ASP A 132 -10.22 -2.63 -12.36
C ASP A 132 -10.78 -1.40 -13.11
N PRO A 133 -11.08 -1.51 -14.42
CA PRO A 133 -11.61 -0.39 -15.20
C PRO A 133 -12.96 0.13 -14.69
N ALA A 134 -13.81 -0.70 -14.07
CA ALA A 134 -15.09 -0.24 -13.53
C ALA A 134 -14.89 0.69 -12.33
N LYS A 135 -13.93 0.35 -11.45
CA LYS A 135 -13.55 1.19 -10.30
C LYS A 135 -12.93 2.51 -10.74
N ARG A 136 -12.10 2.49 -11.79
CA ARG A 136 -11.53 3.72 -12.37
C ARG A 136 -12.60 4.65 -12.93
N ILE A 137 -13.60 4.12 -13.66
CA ILE A 137 -14.72 4.91 -14.18
C ILE A 137 -15.53 5.54 -13.04
N ALA A 138 -15.87 4.76 -12.00
CA ALA A 138 -16.62 5.26 -10.85
C ALA A 138 -15.84 6.33 -10.06
N ALA A 139 -14.52 6.19 -9.97
CA ALA A 139 -13.65 7.18 -9.37
C ALA A 139 -13.63 8.48 -10.18
N ALA A 140 -13.44 8.38 -11.49
CA ALA A 140 -13.45 9.54 -12.38
C ALA A 140 -14.78 10.31 -12.30
N GLN A 141 -15.91 9.59 -12.25
CA GLN A 141 -17.23 10.20 -12.08
C GLN A 141 -17.39 10.90 -10.72
N SER A 142 -16.83 10.31 -9.65
CA SER A 142 -16.83 10.93 -8.32
C SER A 142 -16.02 12.22 -8.30
N VAL A 143 -14.84 12.24 -8.92
CA VAL A 143 -13.99 13.44 -9.03
C VAL A 143 -14.65 14.51 -9.90
N PHE A 144 -15.23 14.12 -11.03
CA PHE A 144 -16.03 15.04 -11.85
C PHE A 144 -17.14 15.71 -11.04
N LYS A 145 -17.80 14.96 -10.14
CA LYS A 145 -18.86 15.49 -9.30
C LYS A 145 -18.34 16.41 -8.19
N SER A 146 -17.18 16.12 -7.60
CA SER A 146 -16.60 16.92 -6.52
C SER A 146 -15.97 18.24 -7.00
N HIS A 147 -15.62 18.35 -8.28
CA HIS A 147 -14.96 19.53 -8.88
C HIS A 147 -13.70 19.97 -8.11
N ASP A 148 -12.95 18.99 -7.59
CA ASP A 148 -11.77 19.27 -6.79
C ASP A 148 -10.51 19.30 -7.68
N GLU A 149 -9.97 20.50 -7.86
CA GLU A 149 -8.77 20.76 -8.68
C GLU A 149 -7.54 20.00 -8.19
N ALA A 150 -7.51 19.54 -6.93
CA ALA A 150 -6.40 18.74 -6.39
C ALA A 150 -6.19 17.41 -7.14
N PHE A 151 -7.22 16.91 -7.84
CA PHE A 151 -7.14 15.66 -8.60
C PHE A 151 -6.64 15.82 -10.04
N LEU A 152 -6.53 17.05 -10.57
CA LEU A 152 -6.05 17.30 -11.94
C LEU A 152 -4.72 16.58 -12.28
N PRO A 153 -3.64 16.67 -11.47
CA PRO A 153 -2.40 15.96 -11.79
C PRO A 153 -2.56 14.44 -11.78
N VAL A 154 -3.47 13.91 -10.96
CA VAL A 154 -3.75 12.47 -10.89
C VAL A 154 -4.55 12.00 -12.10
N ILE A 155 -5.55 12.79 -12.54
CA ILE A 155 -6.34 12.52 -13.74
C ILE A 155 -5.47 12.56 -15.00
N ASP A 156 -4.60 13.56 -15.15
CA ASP A 156 -3.68 13.66 -16.28
C ASP A 156 -2.72 12.46 -16.32
N GLY A 157 -2.19 12.05 -15.16
CA GLY A 157 -1.35 10.85 -15.03
C GLY A 157 -2.09 9.55 -15.35
N ALA A 158 -3.35 9.43 -14.93
CA ALA A 158 -4.20 8.28 -15.24
C ALA A 158 -4.54 8.21 -16.74
N LEU A 159 -4.88 9.34 -17.37
CA LEU A 159 -5.16 9.43 -18.81
C LEU A 159 -3.99 8.96 -19.68
N ALA A 160 -2.77 9.32 -19.29
CA ALA A 160 -1.55 8.93 -20.01
C ALA A 160 -1.33 7.41 -20.02
N LYS A 161 -1.72 6.72 -18.95
CA LYS A 161 -1.52 5.27 -18.77
C LYS A 161 -2.75 4.43 -19.11
N GLU A 162 -3.91 5.06 -19.25
CA GLU A 162 -5.16 4.37 -19.49
C GLU A 162 -5.18 3.70 -20.87
N THR A 163 -5.76 2.51 -20.95
CA THR A 163 -5.95 1.75 -22.20
C THR A 163 -7.42 1.45 -22.47
N ASN A 164 -8.25 1.41 -21.43
CA ASN A 164 -9.68 1.18 -21.54
C ASN A 164 -10.40 2.43 -22.06
N LYS A 165 -11.17 2.27 -23.16
CA LYS A 165 -11.88 3.38 -23.82
C LYS A 165 -12.90 4.08 -22.92
N ALA A 166 -13.65 3.33 -22.11
CA ALA A 166 -14.67 3.88 -21.24
C ALA A 166 -14.05 4.64 -20.05
N ALA A 167 -12.97 4.12 -19.48
CA ALA A 167 -12.21 4.82 -18.45
C ALA A 167 -11.55 6.10 -18.99
N LYS A 168 -10.97 6.08 -20.21
CA LYS A 168 -10.44 7.30 -20.85
C LYS A 168 -11.49 8.39 -20.97
N LEU A 169 -12.70 8.02 -21.40
CA LEU A 169 -13.79 8.98 -21.55
C LEU A 169 -14.16 9.58 -20.19
N ALA A 170 -14.30 8.75 -19.16
CA ALA A 170 -14.63 9.20 -17.81
C ALA A 170 -13.56 10.15 -17.23
N PHE A 171 -12.28 9.82 -17.38
CA PHE A 171 -11.20 10.72 -16.96
C PHE A 171 -11.15 12.02 -17.76
N SER A 172 -11.43 11.96 -19.07
CA SER A 172 -11.44 13.17 -19.91
C SER A 172 -12.58 14.12 -19.53
N GLN A 173 -13.69 13.58 -19.02
CA GLN A 173 -14.80 14.36 -18.49
C GLN A 173 -14.50 14.94 -17.11
N ALA A 174 -13.72 14.23 -16.29
CA ALA A 174 -13.37 14.60 -14.92
C ALA A 174 -12.24 15.64 -14.82
N ARG A 175 -11.53 15.90 -15.92
CA ARG A 175 -10.50 16.93 -16.06
C ARG A 175 -11.13 18.31 -16.24
#